data_AF-A0A945TQ59-F1
#
_entry.id   AF-A0A945TQ59-F1
#
_cell.length_a   1.000
_cell.length_b   1.000
_cell.length_c   1.000
_cell.angle_alpha   90.00
_cell.angle_beta   90.00
_cell.angle_gamma   90.00
#
_symmetry.space_group_name_H-M   'P 1'
#
loop_
_entity.id
_entity.type
_entity.pdbx_description
1 polymer ?
#
loop_
_entity_poly.entity_id
_entity_poly.type
_entity_poly.pdbx_seq_one_letter_code
_entity_poly.pdbx_strand_id
1 'polypeptide(L)'
;MVNRQFGLSILLAIVALTMIFMTLSPGKAFAVENRDEGVRKALIERTEGFCNAVLPNWFASDTGFDNQIIRSVVTDCYMGHARLAVIGVKSKFPLSDTGLSEVPAALLHEKTGINLDMYRPLAGRVLQTGKTGE
;
A
#
# COMPACT_ATOMS: atom_id res chain seq x y z
N MET A 1 45.32 -42.65 16.08
CA MET A 1 45.53 -42.18 14.69
C MET A 1 44.19 -42.27 13.96
N VAL A 2 43.45 -41.17 13.90
CA VAL A 2 42.15 -41.12 13.21
C VAL A 2 42.40 -41.14 11.71
N ASN A 3 41.74 -42.07 11.03
CA ASN A 3 42.09 -42.51 9.69
C ASN A 3 41.78 -41.40 8.66
N ARG A 4 42.82 -40.65 8.28
CA ARG A 4 42.77 -39.49 7.36
C ARG A 4 42.13 -39.83 6.00
N GLN A 5 42.11 -41.11 5.62
CA GLN A 5 41.43 -41.62 4.42
C GLN A 5 39.89 -41.65 4.52
N PHE A 6 39.32 -41.85 5.72
CA PHE A 6 37.86 -41.86 5.90
C PHE A 6 37.27 -40.45 5.77
N GLY A 7 37.94 -39.44 6.32
CA GLY A 7 37.50 -38.05 6.21
C GLY A 7 37.50 -37.53 4.77
N LEU A 8 38.49 -37.94 3.96
CA LEU A 8 38.59 -37.51 2.57
C LEU A 8 37.49 -38.13 1.68
N SER A 9 37.16 -39.41 1.91
CA SER A 9 36.06 -40.07 1.17
C SER A 9 34.69 -39.50 1.49
N ILE A 10 34.44 -39.14 2.76
CA ILE A 10 33.19 -38.51 3.18
C ILE A 10 33.06 -37.11 2.56
N LEU A 11 34.14 -36.32 2.55
CA LEU A 11 34.15 -35.01 1.91
C LEU A 11 33.90 -35.10 0.40
N LEU A 12 34.52 -36.07 -0.29
CA LEU A 12 34.29 -36.30 -1.72
C LEU A 12 32.85 -36.73 -2.01
N ALA A 13 32.27 -37.57 -1.16
CA ALA A 13 30.86 -37.98 -1.28
C ALA A 13 29.89 -36.80 -1.09
N ILE A 14 30.16 -35.90 -0.14
CA ILE A 14 29.34 -34.70 0.09
C ILE A 14 29.44 -33.75 -1.10
N VAL A 15 30.65 -33.49 -1.63
CA VAL A 15 30.85 -32.62 -2.80
C VAL A 15 30.16 -33.17 -4.04
N ALA A 16 30.22 -34.49 -4.25
CA ALA A 16 29.49 -35.15 -5.33
C ALA A 16 27.97 -35.01 -5.16
N LEU A 17 27.45 -35.16 -3.94
CA LEU A 17 26.02 -34.98 -3.66
C LEU A 17 25.56 -33.54 -3.90
N THR A 18 26.36 -32.54 -3.51
CA THR A 18 26.04 -31.12 -3.75
C THR A 18 26.08 -30.75 -5.23
N MET A 19 27.00 -31.33 -6.00
CA MET A 19 27.07 -31.15 -7.46
C MET A 19 25.84 -31.74 -8.16
N ILE A 20 25.35 -32.90 -7.72
CA ILE A 20 24.12 -33.52 -8.24
C ILE A 20 22.89 -32.65 -7.92
N PHE A 21 22.79 -32.10 -6.71
CA PHE A 21 21.71 -31.18 -6.36
C PHE A 21 21.73 -29.86 -7.15
N MET A 22 22.92 -29.36 -7.52
CA MET A 22 23.04 -28.15 -8.36
C MET A 22 22.66 -28.39 -9.83
N THR A 23 22.89 -29.60 -10.37
CA THR A 23 22.54 -29.91 -11.78
C THR A 23 21.06 -30.29 -11.97
N LEU A 24 20.37 -30.70 -10.91
CA LEU A 24 18.93 -31.03 -10.93
C LEU A 24 18.01 -29.81 -10.76
N SER A 25 18.56 -28.59 -10.63
CA SER A 25 17.76 -27.38 -10.37
C SER A 25 17.92 -26.22 -11.39
N PRO A 26 17.95 -26.43 -12.73
CA PRO A 26 17.83 -25.31 -13.67
C PRO A 26 16.35 -24.98 -13.93
N GLY A 27 15.51 -25.07 -12.91
CA GLY A 27 14.07 -24.89 -13.01
C GLY A 27 13.62 -23.59 -12.35
N LYS A 28 13.59 -22.50 -13.13
CA LYS A 28 12.71 -21.33 -12.92
C LYS A 28 13.11 -20.27 -11.89
N ALA A 29 14.36 -19.78 -11.89
CA ALA A 29 14.64 -18.48 -11.27
C ALA A 29 14.08 -17.29 -12.10
N PHE A 30 14.05 -17.40 -13.43
CA PHE A 30 13.68 -16.30 -14.34
C PHE A 30 12.19 -16.22 -14.72
N ALA A 31 11.37 -17.20 -14.34
CA ALA A 31 9.93 -17.23 -14.71
C ALA A 31 8.99 -16.67 -13.61
N VAL A 32 9.53 -16.38 -12.42
CA VAL A 32 8.77 -15.88 -11.27
C VAL A 32 8.69 -14.35 -11.28
N GLU A 33 9.80 -13.68 -11.63
CA GLU A 33 9.92 -12.21 -11.63
C GLU A 33 8.85 -11.51 -12.49
N ASN A 34 8.54 -12.05 -13.67
CA ASN A 34 7.58 -11.45 -14.60
C ASN A 34 6.11 -11.62 -14.14
N ARG A 35 5.81 -12.68 -13.37
CA ARG A 35 4.46 -12.88 -12.80
C ARG A 35 4.21 -11.93 -11.63
N ASP A 36 5.22 -11.71 -10.81
CA ASP A 36 5.13 -10.81 -9.67
C ASP A 36 4.94 -9.36 -10.11
N GLU A 37 5.60 -8.95 -11.20
CA GLU A 37 5.39 -7.64 -11.81
C GLU A 37 3.97 -7.48 -12.36
N GLY A 38 3.43 -8.51 -13.03
CA GLY A 38 2.05 -8.51 -13.51
C GLY A 38 1.01 -8.38 -12.39
N VAL A 39 1.20 -9.12 -11.30
CA VAL A 39 0.33 -9.03 -10.10
C VAL A 39 0.44 -7.66 -9.46
N ARG A 40 1.66 -7.13 -9.30
CA ARG A 40 1.90 -5.79 -8.76
C ARG A 40 1.18 -4.72 -9.58
N LYS A 41 1.31 -4.77 -10.90
CA LYS A 41 0.64 -3.84 -11.82
C LYS A 41 -0.88 -3.92 -11.68
N ALA A 42 -1.44 -5.13 -11.68
CA ALA A 42 -2.89 -5.32 -11.53
C ALA A 42 -3.43 -4.77 -10.20
N LEU A 43 -2.67 -4.93 -9.10
CA LEU A 43 -3.06 -4.39 -7.79
C LEU A 43 -3.01 -2.85 -7.76
N ILE A 44 -2.01 -2.25 -8.40
CA ILE A 44 -1.90 -0.79 -8.53
C ILE A 44 -3.07 -0.26 -9.35
N GLU A 45 -3.29 -0.78 -10.55
CA GLU A 45 -4.37 -0.34 -11.45
C GLU A 45 -5.75 -0.48 -10.78
N ARG A 46 -5.97 -1.59 -10.06
CA ARG A 46 -7.21 -1.80 -9.32
C ARG A 46 -7.39 -0.78 -8.19
N THR A 47 -6.34 -0.50 -7.44
CA THR A 47 -6.38 0.48 -6.34
C THR A 47 -6.65 1.88 -6.88
N GLU A 48 -5.95 2.28 -7.93
CA GLU A 48 -6.17 3.56 -8.60
C GLU A 48 -7.59 3.68 -9.16
N GLY A 49 -8.15 2.60 -9.71
CA GLY A 49 -9.53 2.54 -10.16
C GLY A 49 -10.54 2.87 -9.06
N PHE A 50 -10.39 2.25 -7.88
CA PHE A 50 -11.23 2.57 -6.72
C PHE A 50 -11.05 4.03 -6.27
N CYS A 51 -9.81 4.50 -6.13
CA CYS A 51 -9.54 5.85 -5.66
C CYS A 51 -10.00 6.94 -6.64
N ASN A 52 -9.93 6.69 -7.95
CA ASN A 52 -10.47 7.57 -8.98
C ASN A 52 -12.00 7.64 -8.96
N ALA A 53 -12.67 6.59 -8.48
CA ALA A 53 -14.11 6.56 -8.31
C ALA A 53 -14.58 7.28 -7.04
N VAL A 54 -13.73 7.48 -6.02
CA VAL A 54 -14.13 8.10 -4.74
C VAL A 54 -14.73 9.49 -4.94
N LEU A 55 -13.99 10.43 -5.54
CA LEU A 55 -14.45 11.83 -5.64
C LEU A 55 -15.72 11.99 -6.49
N PRO A 56 -15.83 11.38 -7.70
CA PRO A 56 -17.07 11.47 -8.47
C PRO A 56 -18.28 10.90 -7.72
N ASN A 57 -18.14 9.75 -7.05
CA ASN A 57 -19.24 9.17 -6.28
C ASN A 57 -19.59 10.04 -5.09
N TRP A 58 -18.58 10.56 -4.38
CA TRP A 58 -18.77 11.43 -3.22
C TRP A 58 -19.49 12.73 -3.57
N PHE A 59 -19.10 13.40 -4.67
CA PHE A 59 -19.76 14.61 -5.14
C PHE A 59 -21.16 14.38 -5.71
N ALA A 60 -21.43 13.19 -6.26
CA ALA A 60 -22.74 12.84 -6.79
C ALA A 60 -23.77 12.41 -5.72
N SER A 61 -23.35 12.28 -4.46
CA SER A 61 -24.23 11.80 -3.38
C SER A 61 -24.77 12.92 -2.53
N ASP A 62 -26.09 12.92 -2.35
CA ASP A 62 -26.79 13.86 -1.47
C ASP A 62 -26.46 13.64 0.02
N THR A 63 -26.05 12.42 0.40
CA THR A 63 -25.77 12.04 1.79
C THR A 63 -24.27 11.86 2.08
N GLY A 64 -23.40 12.19 1.12
CA GLY A 64 -21.94 12.10 1.31
C GLY A 64 -21.49 10.73 1.84
N PHE A 65 -20.71 10.72 2.93
CA PHE A 65 -20.15 9.49 3.51
C PHE A 65 -21.19 8.58 4.18
N ASP A 66 -22.43 9.01 4.41
CA ASP A 66 -23.48 8.12 4.93
C ASP A 66 -24.03 7.17 3.86
N ASN A 67 -23.77 7.47 2.58
CA ASN A 67 -24.11 6.59 1.47
C ASN A 67 -23.27 5.32 1.49
N GLN A 68 -23.92 4.16 1.52
CA GLN A 68 -23.25 2.86 1.54
C GLN A 68 -22.34 2.63 0.32
N ILE A 69 -22.73 3.13 -0.86
CA ILE A 69 -21.95 2.99 -2.09
C ILE A 69 -20.62 3.75 -1.93
N ILE A 70 -20.67 4.97 -1.41
CA ILE A 70 -19.45 5.77 -1.16
C ILE A 70 -18.59 5.11 -0.10
N ARG A 71 -19.17 4.65 1.01
CA ARG A 71 -18.41 3.94 2.05
C ARG A 71 -17.69 2.73 1.48
N SER A 72 -18.35 1.96 0.62
CA SER A 72 -17.73 0.82 -0.04
C SER A 72 -16.53 1.24 -0.89
N VAL A 73 -16.71 2.21 -1.80
CA VAL A 73 -15.64 2.65 -2.71
C VAL A 73 -14.47 3.29 -1.95
N VAL A 74 -14.76 4.08 -0.91
CA VAL A 74 -13.75 4.64 -0.02
C VAL A 74 -12.99 3.54 0.72
N THR A 75 -13.70 2.54 1.23
CA THR A 75 -13.08 1.39 1.90
C THR A 75 -12.18 0.62 0.96
N ASP A 76 -12.61 0.39 -0.29
CA ASP A 76 -11.81 -0.31 -1.30
C ASP A 76 -10.55 0.47 -1.68
N CYS A 77 -10.65 1.80 -1.81
CA CYS A 77 -9.47 2.66 -2.03
C CYS A 77 -8.49 2.59 -0.84
N TYR A 78 -8.98 2.76 0.39
CA TYR A 78 -8.16 2.71 1.60
C TYR A 78 -7.46 1.35 1.76
N MET A 79 -8.24 0.26 1.65
CA MET A 79 -7.73 -1.10 1.76
C MET A 79 -6.79 -1.47 0.61
N GLY A 80 -7.02 -0.93 -0.59
CA GLY A 80 -6.11 -1.08 -1.73
C GLY A 80 -4.73 -0.53 -1.41
N HIS A 81 -4.65 0.70 -0.91
CA HIS A 81 -3.39 1.31 -0.49
C HIS A 81 -2.73 0.54 0.67
N ALA A 82 -3.52 0.05 1.64
CA ALA A 82 -2.98 -0.76 2.73
C ALA A 82 -2.35 -2.07 2.22
N ARG A 83 -2.99 -2.75 1.26
CA ARG A 83 -2.44 -3.95 0.62
C ARG A 83 -1.17 -3.67 -0.19
N LEU A 84 -1.14 -2.54 -0.91
CA LEU A 84 0.06 -2.11 -1.63
C LEU A 84 1.24 -1.88 -0.68
N ALA A 85 1.01 -1.28 0.48
CA ALA A 85 2.04 -1.07 1.49
C ALA A 85 2.61 -2.41 2.03
N VAL A 86 1.77 -3.42 2.25
CA VAL A 86 2.21 -4.76 2.71
C VAL A 86 3.17 -5.43 1.73
N ILE A 87 2.97 -5.24 0.41
CA ILE A 87 3.84 -5.79 -0.62
C ILE A 87 5.01 -4.87 -1.00
N GLY A 88 5.31 -3.86 -0.16
CA GLY A 88 6.43 -2.93 -0.37
C GLY A 88 6.22 -1.93 -1.50
N VAL A 89 5.01 -1.78 -2.03
CA VAL A 89 4.69 -0.72 -3.00
C VAL A 89 4.49 0.58 -2.24
N LYS A 90 5.36 1.56 -2.51
CA LYS A 90 5.26 2.89 -1.91
C LYS A 90 4.00 3.60 -2.42
N SER A 91 3.00 3.69 -1.56
CA SER A 91 1.80 4.49 -1.79
C SER A 91 2.11 5.98 -1.57
N LYS A 92 1.51 6.85 -2.40
CA LYS A 92 1.50 8.30 -2.16
C LYS A 92 0.46 8.73 -1.11
N PHE A 93 -0.48 7.83 -0.80
CA PHE A 93 -1.57 8.09 0.12
C PHE A 93 -1.14 7.89 1.59
N PRO A 94 -1.24 8.91 2.48
CA PRO A 94 -0.79 8.83 3.86
C PRO A 94 -1.79 8.07 4.75
N LEU A 95 -1.73 6.74 4.70
CA LEU A 95 -2.65 5.85 5.43
C LEU A 95 -2.62 6.01 6.96
N SER A 96 -1.48 6.38 7.54
CA SER A 96 -1.31 6.51 8.99
C SER A 96 -2.05 7.70 9.58
N ASP A 97 -2.22 8.74 8.76
CA ASP A 97 -2.68 10.06 9.20
C ASP A 97 -4.10 10.36 8.70
N THR A 98 -4.69 9.44 7.93
CA THR A 98 -6.00 9.62 7.28
C THR A 98 -7.00 8.59 7.80
N GLY A 99 -8.05 9.06 8.47
CA GLY A 99 -9.20 8.22 8.83
C GLY A 99 -10.02 7.81 7.59
N LEU A 100 -10.79 6.72 7.70
CA LEU A 100 -11.58 6.21 6.57
C LEU A 100 -12.59 7.26 6.04
N SER A 101 -13.22 8.02 6.93
CA SER A 101 -14.13 9.12 6.58
C SER A 101 -13.43 10.32 5.94
N GLU A 102 -12.12 10.43 6.11
CA GLU A 102 -11.30 11.56 5.63
C GLU A 102 -10.68 11.26 4.26
N VAL A 103 -10.76 10.02 3.77
CA VAL A 103 -10.22 9.61 2.47
C VAL A 103 -10.69 10.51 1.32
N PRO A 104 -11.99 10.88 1.19
CA PRO A 104 -12.41 11.81 0.14
C PRO A 104 -11.73 13.18 0.26
N ALA A 105 -11.58 13.70 1.48
CA ALA A 105 -10.93 14.98 1.73
C ALA A 105 -9.41 14.93 1.43
N ALA A 106 -8.74 13.84 1.81
CA ALA A 106 -7.34 13.60 1.51
C ALA A 106 -7.09 13.49 0.00
N LEU A 107 -7.94 12.75 -0.73
CA LEU A 107 -7.86 12.63 -2.20
C LEU A 107 -8.14 13.96 -2.89
N LEU A 108 -9.08 14.76 -2.37
CA LEU A 108 -9.35 16.09 -2.89
C LEU A 108 -8.12 16.99 -2.74
N HIS A 109 -7.49 16.97 -1.56
CA HIS A 109 -6.28 17.74 -1.29
C HIS A 109 -5.12 17.32 -2.21
N GLU A 110 -4.90 16.02 -2.39
CA GLU A 110 -3.86 15.51 -3.29
C GLU A 110 -4.08 15.96 -4.74
N LYS A 111 -5.32 15.89 -5.24
CA LYS A 111 -5.63 16.18 -6.66
C LYS A 111 -5.73 17.67 -6.99
N THR A 112 -6.21 18.48 -6.04
CA THR A 112 -6.60 19.88 -6.31
C THR A 112 -5.86 20.90 -5.44
N GLY A 113 -5.19 20.45 -4.38
CA GLY A 113 -4.65 21.31 -3.34
C GLY A 113 -5.70 21.85 -2.36
N ILE A 114 -7.00 21.67 -2.61
CA ILE A 114 -8.08 22.12 -1.72
C ILE A 114 -8.03 21.34 -0.41
N ASN A 115 -8.02 22.03 0.72
CA ASN A 115 -8.04 21.41 2.04
C ASN A 115 -9.36 21.77 2.74
N LEU A 116 -10.06 20.74 3.26
CA LEU A 116 -11.36 20.87 3.93
C LEU A 116 -11.28 20.98 5.45
N ASP A 117 -10.07 21.09 6.02
CA ASP A 117 -9.87 21.35 7.44
C ASP A 117 -10.45 22.72 7.82
N MET A 118 -11.60 22.67 8.50
CA MET A 118 -12.35 23.84 8.95
C MET A 118 -11.55 24.69 9.96
N TYR A 119 -10.57 24.11 10.64
CA TYR A 119 -9.74 24.80 11.63
C TYR A 119 -8.44 25.36 11.04
N ARG A 120 -8.04 24.93 9.84
CA ARG A 120 -6.84 25.44 9.18
C ARG A 120 -6.83 26.97 8.96
N PRO A 121 -7.97 27.65 8.63
CA PRO A 121 -8.03 29.11 8.61
C PRO A 121 -7.80 29.77 9.98
N LEU A 122 -8.01 29.03 11.07
CA LEU A 122 -7.90 29.49 12.46
C LEU A 122 -6.54 29.14 13.08
N ALA A 123 -5.78 28.22 12.49
CA ALA A 123 -4.44 27.87 12.96
C ALA A 123 -3.53 29.10 12.96
N GLY A 124 -3.04 29.49 14.14
CA GLY A 124 -2.20 30.67 14.34
C GLY A 124 -2.94 32.00 14.49
N ARG A 125 -4.29 32.01 14.49
CA ARG A 125 -5.10 33.19 14.78
C ARG A 125 -5.76 33.04 16.15
N VAL A 126 -5.59 34.04 17.02
CA VAL A 126 -6.35 34.13 18.27
C VAL A 126 -7.73 34.68 17.92
N LEU A 127 -8.77 33.87 18.11
CA LEU A 127 -10.15 34.34 18.04
C LEU A 127 -10.38 35.32 19.20
N GLN A 128 -10.45 36.62 18.90
CA GLN A 128 -10.98 37.57 19.87
C GLN A 128 -12.47 37.28 20.00
N THR A 129 -12.86 36.57 21.06
CA THR A 129 -14.26 36.46 21.46
C THR A 129 -14.68 37.87 21.88
N GLY A 130 -15.38 38.58 20.99
CA GLY A 130 -15.93 39.89 21.30
C GLY A 130 -16.91 39.78 22.45
N LYS A 131 -16.45 40.06 23.67
CA LYS A 131 -17.31 40.66 24.68
C LYS A 131 -17.49 42.12 24.28
N THR A 132 -18.48 42.35 23.44
CA THR A 132 -19.05 43.66 23.22
C THR A 132 -19.84 44.01 24.47
N GLY A 133 -19.35 44.98 25.24
CA GLY A 133 -20.11 45.81 26.18
C GLY A 133 -20.84 45.12 27.32
N GLU A 134 -20.29 45.24 28.53
CA GLU A 134 -20.99 45.78 29.71
C GLU A 134 -19.97 46.42 30.65
#